data_AF-A0A960LGE0-F1
#
_entry.id   AF-A0A960LGE0-F1
#
_cell.length_a   1.000
_cell.length_b   1.000
_cell.length_c   1.000
_cell.angle_alpha   90.00
_cell.angle_beta   90.00
_cell.angle_gamma   90.00
#
_symmetry.space_group_name_H-M   'P 1'
#
loop_
_entity.id
_entity.type
_entity.pdbx_description
1 polymer ?
#
loop_
_entity_poly.entity_id
_entity_poly.type
_entity_poly.pdbx_seq_one_letter_code
_entity_poly.pdbx_strand_id
1 'polypeptide(L)'
;MANSDPRLDEILRALREIRTEHERLQSPWLTPEHAAFYLGVSRSRIYQYIHEGSIPFHRLPESNLIRLNALELDAWVRSESQPPKQVSNEAIRRILR
;
A
#
# COMPACT_ATOMS: atom_id res chain seq x y z
N MET A 1 -27.61 -31.88 -22.53
CA MET A 1 -26.92 -32.55 -21.41
C MET A 1 -25.63 -31.80 -21.18
N ALA A 2 -25.50 -31.09 -20.05
CA ALA A 2 -24.31 -30.31 -19.74
C ALA A 2 -23.18 -31.27 -19.32
N ASN A 3 -22.28 -31.56 -20.26
CA ASN A 3 -21.04 -32.26 -19.96
C ASN A 3 -19.99 -31.21 -19.61
N SER A 4 -20.09 -30.63 -18.41
CA SER A 4 -19.05 -29.73 -17.90
C SER A 4 -17.89 -30.60 -17.43
N ASP A 5 -16.75 -30.46 -18.09
CA ASP A 5 -15.50 -31.09 -17.66
C ASP A 5 -15.21 -30.68 -16.20
N PRO A 6 -15.16 -31.63 -15.24
CA PRO A 6 -14.95 -31.31 -13.83
C PRO A 6 -13.64 -30.55 -13.59
N ARG A 7 -12.64 -30.73 -14.45
CA ARG A 7 -11.38 -29.98 -14.39
C ARG A 7 -11.57 -28.52 -14.80
N LEU A 8 -12.44 -28.25 -15.78
CA LEU A 8 -12.80 -26.89 -16.17
C LEU A 8 -13.52 -26.17 -15.03
N ASP A 9 -14.45 -26.86 -14.34
CA ASP A 9 -15.17 -26.29 -13.20
C ASP A 9 -14.23 -25.96 -12.02
N GLU A 10 -13.24 -26.80 -11.76
CA GLU A 10 -12.20 -26.56 -10.75
C GLU A 10 -11.33 -25.34 -11.11
N ILE A 11 -10.87 -25.23 -12.36
CA ILE A 11 -10.10 -24.08 -12.83
C ILE A 11 -10.92 -22.78 -12.70
N LEU A 12 -12.19 -22.81 -13.12
CA LEU A 12 -13.08 -21.64 -13.04
C LEU A 12 -13.38 -21.24 -11.58
N ARG A 13 -13.39 -22.18 -10.64
CA ARG A 13 -13.47 -21.88 -9.20
C ARG A 13 -12.18 -21.19 -8.72
N ALA A 14 -11.01 -21.77 -9.00
CA ALA A 14 -9.73 -21.21 -8.58
C ALA A 14 -9.51 -19.80 -9.13
N LEU A 15 -9.84 -19.55 -10.40
CA LEU A 15 -9.74 -18.22 -11.01
C LEU A 15 -10.66 -17.19 -10.35
N ARG A 16 -11.87 -17.60 -9.93
CA ARG A 16 -12.78 -16.72 -9.19
C ARG A 16 -12.20 -16.36 -7.82
N GLU A 17 -11.66 -17.34 -7.09
CA GLU A 17 -11.03 -17.13 -5.79
C GLU A 17 -9.83 -16.18 -5.91
N ILE A 18 -8.94 -16.41 -6.88
CA ILE A 18 -7.79 -15.54 -7.17
C ILE A 18 -8.25 -14.12 -7.51
N ARG A 19 -9.27 -13.96 -8.37
CA ARG A 19 -9.79 -12.64 -8.75
C ARG A 19 -10.35 -11.90 -7.54
N THR A 20 -11.16 -12.56 -6.71
CA THR A 20 -11.74 -11.94 -5.51
C THR A 20 -10.65 -11.52 -4.52
N GLU A 21 -9.62 -12.34 -4.35
CA GLU A 21 -8.50 -11.96 -3.48
C GLU A 21 -7.69 -10.81 -4.08
N HIS A 22 -7.49 -10.80 -5.40
CA HIS A 22 -6.87 -9.68 -6.10
C HIS A 22 -7.67 -8.39 -5.92
N GLU A 23 -8.99 -8.42 -6.11
CA GLU A 23 -9.88 -7.27 -5.89
C GLU A 23 -9.81 -6.75 -4.44
N ARG A 24 -9.70 -7.65 -3.45
CA ARG A 24 -9.49 -7.26 -2.04
C ARG A 24 -8.14 -6.59 -1.82
N LEU A 25 -7.08 -7.10 -2.44
CA LEU A 25 -5.73 -6.51 -2.37
C LEU A 25 -5.64 -5.17 -3.13
N GLN A 26 -6.49 -4.96 -4.13
CA GLN A 26 -6.64 -3.71 -4.87
C GLN A 26 -7.55 -2.69 -4.15
N SER A 27 -8.08 -3.01 -2.97
CA SER A 27 -8.82 -2.04 -2.17
C SER A 27 -7.95 -0.79 -1.93
N PRO A 28 -8.47 0.42 -2.15
CA PRO A 28 -7.72 1.64 -1.86
C PRO A 28 -7.44 1.81 -0.35
N TRP A 29 -8.11 1.02 0.49
CA TRP A 29 -7.95 1.02 1.94
C TRP A 29 -6.91 -0.01 2.38
N LEU A 30 -5.73 0.49 2.72
CA LEU A 30 -4.58 -0.28 3.17
C LEU A 30 -4.58 -0.46 4.69
N THR A 31 -4.07 -1.59 5.17
CA THR A 31 -3.65 -1.74 6.57
C THR A 31 -2.31 -1.02 6.78
N PRO A 32 -1.86 -0.79 8.02
CA PRO A 32 -0.52 -0.24 8.28
C PRO A 32 0.60 -1.04 7.61
N GLU A 33 0.47 -2.36 7.53
CA GLU A 33 1.44 -3.25 6.90
C GLU A 33 1.47 -3.06 5.38
N HIS A 34 0.31 -3.00 4.74
CA HIS A 34 0.22 -2.75 3.31
C HIS A 34 0.65 -1.33 2.95
N ALA A 35 0.35 -0.33 3.80
CA ALA A 35 0.85 1.03 3.61
C ALA A 35 2.38 1.11 3.72
N ALA A 36 2.98 0.36 4.65
CA ALA A 36 4.44 0.27 4.78
C ALA A 36 5.08 -0.28 3.50
N PHE A 37 4.51 -1.38 2.97
CA PHE A 37 4.92 -1.95 1.69
C PHE A 37 4.72 -0.97 0.53
N TYR A 38 3.54 -0.34 0.47
CA TYR A 38 3.17 0.62 -0.58
C TYR A 38 4.11 1.82 -0.65
N LEU A 39 4.50 2.37 0.51
CA LEU A 39 5.41 3.52 0.61
C LEU A 39 6.90 3.14 0.64
N GLY A 40 7.24 1.84 0.69
CA GLY A 40 8.62 1.37 0.79
C GLY A 40 9.31 1.73 2.11
N VAL A 41 8.56 1.80 3.22
CA VAL A 41 9.08 2.12 4.56
C VAL A 41 8.84 0.98 5.55
N SER A 42 9.47 1.03 6.73
CA SER A 42 9.23 0.03 7.77
C SER A 42 7.85 0.19 8.42
N ARG A 43 7.27 -0.92 8.88
CA ARG A 43 6.00 -0.93 9.63
C ARG A 43 6.06 -0.03 10.86
N SER A 44 7.16 -0.03 11.60
CA SER A 44 7.35 0.83 12.78
C SER A 44 7.26 2.31 12.42
N ARG A 45 7.77 2.71 11.24
CA ARG A 45 7.73 4.10 10.77
C ARG A 45 6.31 4.55 10.42
N ILE A 46 5.48 3.67 9.86
CA ILE A 46 4.06 3.95 9.65
C ILE A 46 3.34 4.18 10.99
N TYR A 47 3.55 3.33 11.99
CA TYR A 47 2.94 3.53 13.31
C TYR A 47 3.43 4.81 13.99
N GLN A 48 4.70 5.16 13.82
CA GLN A 48 5.24 6.44 14.28
C GLN A 48 4.49 7.61 13.65
N TYR A 49 4.36 7.63 12.31
CA TYR A 49 3.62 8.70 11.62
C TYR A 49 2.16 8.79 12.05
N ILE A 50 1.49 7.65 12.25
CA ILE A 50 0.11 7.63 12.76
C ILE A 50 0.04 8.22 14.17
N HIS A 51 0.97 7.84 15.05
CA HIS A 51 1.02 8.36 16.42
C HIS A 51 1.29 9.86 16.46
N GLU A 52 2.17 10.35 15.58
CA GLU A 52 2.50 11.76 15.42
C GLU A 52 1.39 12.55 14.69
N GLY A 53 0.45 11.87 14.04
CA GLY A 53 -0.58 12.49 13.21
C GLY A 53 -0.04 13.13 11.92
N SER A 54 1.13 12.69 11.45
CA SER A 54 1.84 13.26 10.29
C SER A 54 1.48 12.62 8.94
N ILE A 55 0.70 11.54 8.95
CA ILE A 55 0.23 10.82 7.75
C ILE A 55 -1.30 10.74 7.77
N PRO A 56 -2.00 10.80 6.62
CA PRO A 56 -3.45 10.59 6.60
C PRO A 56 -3.81 9.14 7.00
N PHE A 57 -4.70 9.02 7.98
CA PHE A 57 -5.22 7.74 8.47
C PHE A 57 -6.68 7.87 8.92
N HIS A 58 -7.39 6.75 8.90
CA HIS A 58 -8.79 6.64 9.31
C HIS A 58 -8.97 5.53 10.33
N ARG A 59 -9.80 5.78 11.35
CA ARG A 59 -10.26 4.75 12.30
C ARG A 59 -11.64 4.28 11.88
N LEU A 60 -11.88 2.97 11.91
CA LEU A 60 -13.21 2.45 11.59
C LEU A 60 -14.19 2.80 12.72
N PRO A 61 -15.42 3.24 12.40
CA PRO A 61 -16.39 3.70 13.41
C PRO A 61 -16.85 2.61 14.40
N GLU A 62 -16.63 1.33 14.08
CA GLU A 62 -17.02 0.18 14.92
C GLU A 62 -15.81 -0.65 15.39
N SER A 63 -14.59 -0.19 15.12
CA SER A 63 -13.37 -0.94 15.44
C SER A 63 -12.18 -0.02 15.67
N ASN A 64 -11.32 -0.35 16.62
CA ASN A 64 -10.04 0.36 16.82
C ASN A 64 -9.01 0.12 15.70
N LEU A 65 -9.41 -0.56 14.62
CA LEU A 65 -8.58 -0.78 13.45
C LEU A 65 -8.33 0.52 12.68
N ILE A 66 -7.08 0.67 12.23
CA ILE A 66 -6.63 1.78 11.40
C ILE A 66 -6.60 1.33 9.94
N ARG A 67 -7.03 2.22 9.04
CA ARG A 67 -6.87 2.10 7.60
C ARG A 67 -6.26 3.37 7.03
N LEU A 68 -5.49 3.22 5.96
CA LEU A 68 -4.88 4.31 5.22
C LEU A 68 -5.41 4.26 3.78
N ASN A 69 -5.76 5.39 3.19
CA ASN A 69 -6.23 5.43 1.81
C ASN A 69 -5.06 5.66 0.85
N ALA A 70 -4.90 4.83 -0.16
CA ALA A 70 -3.80 4.93 -1.12
C ALA A 70 -3.77 6.29 -1.85
N LEU A 71 -4.93 6.86 -2.21
CA LEU A 71 -4.99 8.15 -2.90
C LEU A 71 -4.59 9.31 -1.98
N GLU A 72 -4.96 9.25 -0.71
CA GLU A 72 -4.55 10.24 0.29
C GLU A 72 -3.05 10.14 0.60
N LEU A 73 -2.52 8.91 0.68
CA LEU A 73 -1.08 8.68 0.82
C LEU A 73 -0.31 9.26 -0.37
N ASP A 74 -0.77 9.01 -1.59
CA ASP A 74 -0.20 9.58 -2.80
C ASP A 74 -0.23 11.11 -2.81
N ALA A 75 -1.36 11.71 -2.40
CA ALA A 75 -1.49 13.16 -2.28
C ALA A 75 -0.55 13.71 -1.21
N TRP A 76 -0.44 13.04 -0.06
CA TRP A 76 0.45 13.40 1.04
C TRP A 76 1.92 13.37 0.59
N VAL A 77 2.37 12.29 -0.05
CA VAL A 77 3.73 12.18 -0.61
C VAL A 77 4.01 13.33 -1.58
N ARG A 78 3.07 13.65 -2.46
CA ARG A 78 3.20 14.79 -3.40
C ARG A 78 3.21 16.14 -2.69
N SER A 79 2.49 16.30 -1.59
CA SER A 79 2.44 17.54 -0.82
C SER A 79 3.73 17.80 -0.02
N GLU A 80 4.36 16.74 0.50
CA GLU A 80 5.71 16.82 1.09
C GLU A 80 6.81 16.89 0.02
N SER A 81 6.49 16.51 -1.22
CA SER A 81 7.34 16.71 -2.40
C SER A 81 7.29 18.15 -2.92
N GLN A 82 7.57 19.15 -2.07
CA GLN A 82 8.46 20.20 -2.58
C GLN A 82 9.79 19.50 -2.89
N PRO A 83 10.35 19.66 -4.10
CA PRO A 83 11.33 18.72 -4.62
C PRO A 83 12.55 18.66 -3.69
N PRO A 84 12.92 17.48 -3.13
CA PRO A 84 14.24 17.33 -2.60
C PRO A 84 15.20 17.56 -3.77
N LYS A 85 16.11 18.55 -3.65
CA LYS A 85 17.27 18.66 -4.52
C LYS A 85 17.85 17.26 -4.65
N GLN A 86 17.80 16.68 -5.85
CA GLN A 86 18.49 15.43 -6.15
C GLN A 86 19.98 15.69 -5.92
N VAL A 87 20.46 15.45 -4.72
CA VAL A 87 21.89 15.34 -4.47
C VAL A 87 22.24 13.93 -4.92
N SER A 88 22.73 13.82 -6.15
CA SER A 88 23.21 12.54 -6.66
C SER A 88 24.29 12.00 -5.72
N ASN A 89 24.37 10.68 -5.57
CA ASN A 89 25.44 10.03 -4.80
C ASN A 89 26.86 10.37 -5.32
N GLU A 90 26.96 10.94 -6.53
CA GLU A 90 28.19 11.45 -7.12
C GLU A 90 28.64 12.79 -6.51
N ALA A 91 27.68 13.65 -6.11
CA ALA A 91 27.97 14.92 -5.45
C ALA A 91 28.57 14.75 -4.04
N ILE A 92 28.17 13.72 -3.31
CA ILE A 92 28.71 13.40 -1.97
C ILE A 92 30.18 12.94 -2.07
N ARG A 93 30.53 12.18 -3.12
CA ARG A 93 31.89 11.67 -3.31
C ARG A 93 32.90 12.74 -3.72
N ARG A 94 32.44 13.88 -4.23
CA ARG A 94 33.30 14.99 -4.66
C ARG A 94 33.73 15.91 -3.51
N ILE A 95 33.03 15.84 -2.38
CA ILE A 95 33.28 16.68 -1.20
C ILE A 95 34.30 16.02 -0.25
N LEU A 96 34.53 14.71 -0.37
CA LEU A 96 35.47 13.94 0.43
C LEU A 96 36.78 13.57 -0.31
N ARG A 97 37.18 14.37 -1.31
CA ARG A 97 38.49 14.26 -1.97
C ARG A 97 39.13 15.64 -2.08
#